data_AF-A0A3S0H7L4-F1
#
_entry.id   AF-A0A3S0H7L4-F1
#
_cell.length_a   1.000
_cell.length_b   1.000
_cell.length_c   1.000
_cell.angle_alpha   90.00
_cell.angle_beta   90.00
_cell.angle_gamma   90.00
#
_symmetry.space_group_name_H-M   'P 1'
#
loop_
_entity.id
_entity.type
_entity.pdbx_description
1 polymer ?
#
loop_
_entity_poly.entity_id
_entity_poly.type
_entity_poly.pdbx_seq_one_letter_code
_entity_poly.pdbx_strand_id
1 'polypeptide(L)'
;MPLYTCRAQSRPSLTDFYSQLLSSDDAHTVDVGAGMLTLLELVHHAFPLTPIWGLTSLYQLHLLAHDDDCTPWYVAVAAAGRQEYWLEYLLPAAEAPWPGAFVRGRAHSLPQVLEYLRTAMRRSGGWPHSPELGRGR
;
A
#
# COMPACT_ATOMS: atom_id res chain seq x y z
N MET A 1 13.13 -2.18 9.03
CA MET A 1 11.82 -2.07 8.36
C MET A 1 12.00 -1.19 7.13
N PRO A 2 11.89 -1.73 5.90
CA PRO A 2 12.07 -0.99 4.66
C PRO A 2 10.79 -0.29 4.17
N LEU A 3 9.70 -0.38 4.95
CA LEU A 3 8.53 0.48 4.84
C LEU A 3 8.72 1.69 5.75
N TYR A 4 8.98 2.84 5.16
CA TYR A 4 9.26 4.10 5.85
C TYR A 4 8.01 4.98 5.86
N THR A 5 7.82 5.81 6.87
CA THR A 5 6.82 6.89 6.80
C THR A 5 7.39 7.98 5.89
N CYS A 6 6.62 8.42 4.89
CA CYS A 6 7.05 9.50 4.01
C CYS A 6 7.21 10.80 4.80
N ARG A 7 8.28 11.55 4.55
CA ARG A 7 8.60 12.83 5.24
C ARG A 7 7.50 13.88 5.14
N ALA A 8 6.69 13.83 4.07
CA ALA A 8 5.58 14.76 3.86
C ALA A 8 4.40 14.50 4.83
N GLN A 9 4.36 13.34 5.47
CA GLN A 9 3.35 13.03 6.47
C GLN A 9 3.63 13.84 7.75
N SER A 10 2.76 14.81 8.05
CA SER A 10 2.80 15.63 9.26
C SER A 10 2.31 14.90 10.54
N ARG A 11 2.00 13.61 10.42
CA ARG A 11 1.28 12.79 11.41
C ARG A 11 2.19 11.70 12.02
N PRO A 12 1.74 11.02 13.10
CA PRO A 12 2.40 9.85 13.69
C PRO A 12 2.86 8.81 12.65
N SER A 13 3.77 7.91 13.06
CA SER A 13 4.25 6.82 12.21
C SER A 13 3.09 5.99 11.63
N LEU A 14 3.29 5.27 10.53
CA LEU A 14 2.23 4.42 9.95
C LEU A 14 1.61 3.48 10.98
N THR A 15 2.44 2.84 11.80
CA THR A 15 2.00 1.92 12.87
C THR A 15 1.21 2.66 13.94
N ASP A 16 1.67 3.82 14.39
CA ASP A 16 0.96 4.62 15.39
C ASP A 16 -0.39 5.10 14.86
N PHE A 17 -0.45 5.54 13.59
CA PHE A 17 -1.68 5.96 12.95
C PHE A 17 -2.72 4.84 12.98
N TYR A 18 -2.39 3.64 12.48
CA TYR A 18 -3.34 2.52 12.46
C TYR A 18 -3.63 1.93 13.84
N SER A 19 -2.70 2.05 14.79
CA SER A 19 -2.94 1.63 16.18
C SER A 19 -3.98 2.50 16.87
N GLN A 20 -4.07 3.79 16.53
CA GLN A 20 -5.10 4.68 17.10
C GLN A 20 -6.53 4.26 16.70
N LEU A 21 -6.72 3.65 15.54
CA LEU A 21 -8.03 3.15 15.09
C LEU A 21 -8.54 2.01 15.98
N LEU A 22 -7.64 1.27 16.64
CA LEU A 22 -8.02 0.17 17.54
C LEU A 22 -8.76 0.66 18.80
N SER A 23 -8.63 1.95 19.13
CA SER A 23 -9.31 2.58 20.27
C SER A 23 -10.64 3.24 19.88
N SER A 24 -11.13 3.01 18.67
CA SER A 24 -12.42 3.54 18.20
C SER A 24 -13.61 2.81 18.84
N ASP A 25 -14.71 3.53 19.08
CA ASP A 25 -15.99 2.94 19.50
C ASP A 25 -16.72 2.22 18.35
N ASP A 26 -16.30 2.44 17.11
CA ASP A 26 -16.85 1.79 15.92
C ASP A 26 -16.08 0.51 15.59
N ALA A 27 -16.77 -0.64 15.68
CA ALA A 27 -16.18 -1.96 15.45
C ALA A 27 -15.58 -2.11 14.04
N HIS A 28 -16.18 -1.48 13.03
CA HIS A 28 -15.64 -1.51 11.66
C HIS A 28 -14.29 -0.79 11.58
N THR A 29 -14.17 0.38 12.21
CA THR A 29 -12.91 1.14 12.30
C THR A 29 -11.82 0.34 13.02
N VAL A 30 -12.17 -0.37 14.10
CA VAL A 30 -11.23 -1.26 14.80
C VAL A 30 -10.73 -2.37 13.87
N ASP A 31 -11.62 -2.98 13.11
CA ASP A 31 -11.27 -4.03 12.15
C ASP A 31 -10.40 -3.52 11.00
N VAL A 32 -10.65 -2.29 10.52
CA VAL A 32 -9.79 -1.61 9.53
C VAL A 32 -8.40 -1.38 10.11
N GLY A 33 -8.29 -0.85 11.34
CA GLY A 33 -7.01 -0.65 12.02
C GLY A 33 -6.21 -1.95 12.14
N ALA A 34 -6.86 -3.02 12.62
CA ALA A 34 -6.23 -4.33 12.74
C ALA A 34 -5.78 -4.88 11.38
N GLY A 35 -6.64 -4.80 10.36
CA GLY A 35 -6.32 -5.25 9.00
C GLY A 35 -5.13 -4.50 8.40
N MET A 36 -5.03 -3.19 8.63
CA MET A 36 -3.92 -2.37 8.14
C MET A 36 -2.61 -2.66 8.87
N LEU A 37 -2.63 -2.92 10.18
CA LEU A 37 -1.44 -3.34 10.92
C LEU A 37 -0.90 -4.68 10.40
N THR A 38 -1.78 -5.66 10.18
CA THR A 38 -1.40 -6.93 9.54
C THR A 38 -0.83 -6.72 8.14
N LEU A 39 -1.37 -5.77 7.37
CA LEU A 39 -0.82 -5.41 6.06
C LEU A 39 0.60 -4.82 6.18
N LEU A 40 0.86 -3.93 7.14
CA LEU A 40 2.20 -3.35 7.34
C LEU A 40 3.24 -4.44 7.61
N GLU A 41 2.90 -5.43 8.44
CA GLU A 41 3.75 -6.59 8.72
C GLU A 41 3.97 -7.44 7.45
N LEU A 42 2.90 -7.72 6.69
CA LEU A 42 2.99 -8.45 5.42
C LEU A 42 3.96 -7.76 4.45
N VAL A 43 3.84 -6.44 4.27
CA VAL A 43 4.72 -5.65 3.40
C VAL A 43 6.16 -5.70 3.91
N HIS A 44 6.36 -5.52 5.21
CA HIS A 44 7.69 -5.58 5.81
C HIS A 44 8.40 -6.91 5.54
N HIS A 45 7.69 -8.03 5.67
CA HIS A 45 8.25 -9.36 5.43
C HIS A 45 8.40 -9.70 3.96
N ALA A 46 7.49 -9.22 3.10
CA ALA A 46 7.50 -9.54 1.68
C ALA A 46 8.57 -8.77 0.88
N PHE A 47 8.98 -7.61 1.36
CA PHE A 47 9.90 -6.70 0.66
C PHE A 47 11.07 -6.24 1.54
N PRO A 48 11.91 -7.15 2.06
CA PRO A 48 12.98 -6.80 3.00
C PRO A 48 14.10 -5.93 2.40
N LEU A 49 14.27 -5.93 1.08
CA LEU A 49 15.34 -5.25 0.35
C LEU A 49 14.86 -4.04 -0.46
N THR A 50 13.57 -3.95 -0.75
CA THR A 50 12.99 -2.84 -1.52
C THR A 50 12.57 -1.69 -0.60
N PRO A 51 13.16 -0.49 -0.74
CA PRO A 51 12.68 0.69 -0.04
C PRO A 51 11.28 1.08 -0.52
N ILE A 52 10.35 1.25 0.43
CA ILE A 52 8.97 1.65 0.17
C ILE A 52 8.63 2.77 1.15
N TRP A 53 8.03 3.85 0.65
CA TRP A 53 7.54 4.93 1.50
C TRP A 53 6.03 4.87 1.58
N GLY A 54 5.48 5.03 2.77
CA GLY A 54 4.06 5.01 3.05
C GLY A 54 3.55 6.40 3.41
N LEU A 55 2.40 6.75 2.88
CA LEU A 55 1.63 7.94 3.25
C LEU A 55 0.21 7.50 3.61
N THR A 56 -0.34 8.05 4.69
CA THR A 56 -1.72 7.80 5.11
C THR A 56 -2.65 8.89 4.58
N SER A 57 -3.75 8.49 3.95
CA SER A 57 -4.81 9.39 3.49
C SER A 57 -6.17 8.69 3.61
N LEU A 58 -7.13 9.30 4.32
CA LEU A 58 -8.50 8.76 4.49
C LEU A 58 -8.55 7.25 4.81
N TYR A 59 -7.74 6.80 5.78
CA TYR A 59 -7.62 5.38 6.20
C TYR A 59 -6.96 4.44 5.19
N GLN A 60 -6.43 4.96 4.08
CA GLN A 60 -5.70 4.22 3.07
C GLN A 60 -4.19 4.40 3.28
N LEU A 61 -3.44 3.36 2.93
CA LEU A 61 -1.99 3.40 2.80
C LEU A 61 -1.62 3.58 1.34
N HIS A 62 -0.98 4.69 1.02
CA HIS A 62 -0.39 4.96 -0.28
C HIS A 62 1.09 4.57 -0.24
N LEU A 63 1.55 3.83 -1.23
CA LEU A 63 2.92 3.40 -1.38
C LEU A 63 3.61 4.19 -2.49
N LEU A 64 4.76 4.74 -2.14
CA LEU A 64 5.59 5.58 -2.98
C LEU A 64 6.97 4.92 -3.16
N ALA A 65 7.57 5.16 -4.32
CA ALA A 65 8.90 4.69 -4.67
C ALA A 65 10.03 5.61 -4.19
N HIS A 66 9.69 6.80 -3.70
CA HIS A 66 10.62 7.80 -3.20
C HIS A 66 10.05 8.48 -1.96
N ASP A 67 10.93 9.05 -1.14
CA ASP A 67 10.56 9.85 0.04
C ASP A 67 10.09 11.26 -0.34
N ASP A 68 9.09 11.36 -1.22
CA ASP A 68 8.61 12.64 -1.73
C ASP A 68 7.15 12.56 -2.18
N ASP A 69 6.31 13.46 -1.69
CA ASP A 69 4.88 13.55 -2.02
C ASP A 69 4.62 14.21 -3.39
N CYS A 70 5.66 14.82 -3.98
CA CYS A 70 5.62 15.30 -5.36
C CYS A 70 5.66 14.16 -6.38
N THR A 71 5.94 12.92 -5.95
CA THR A 71 5.82 11.74 -6.80
C THR A 71 4.42 11.13 -6.71
N PRO A 72 3.85 10.65 -7.83
CA PRO A 72 2.56 9.97 -7.78
C PRO A 72 2.64 8.76 -6.84
N TRP A 73 1.59 8.53 -6.06
CA TRP A 73 1.43 7.26 -5.37
C TRP A 73 1.28 6.16 -6.43
N TYR A 74 2.07 5.10 -6.34
CA TYR A 74 2.03 4.03 -7.35
C TYR A 74 0.99 2.97 -7.01
N VAL A 75 0.78 2.73 -5.71
CA VAL A 75 -0.17 1.76 -5.18
C VAL A 75 -0.89 2.35 -3.99
N ALA A 76 -2.20 2.14 -3.87
CA ALA A 76 -2.98 2.45 -2.68
C ALA A 76 -3.65 1.18 -2.16
N VAL A 77 -3.67 1.01 -0.84
CA VAL A 77 -4.29 -0.15 -0.17
C VAL A 77 -5.17 0.32 0.97
N ALA A 78 -6.36 -0.24 1.07
CA ALA A 78 -7.29 0.02 2.17
C ALA A 78 -7.88 -1.29 2.68
N ALA A 79 -7.88 -1.49 4.00
CA ALA A 79 -8.65 -2.56 4.60
C ALA A 79 -10.14 -2.20 4.54
N ALA A 80 -10.96 -3.16 4.12
CA ALA A 80 -12.43 -3.11 4.22
C ALA A 80 -12.94 -3.93 5.42
N GLY A 81 -12.02 -4.54 6.18
CA GLY A 81 -12.25 -5.39 7.35
C GLY A 81 -10.96 -6.18 7.66
N ARG A 82 -11.02 -7.17 8.55
CA ARG A 82 -9.82 -7.91 8.99
C ARG A 82 -9.11 -8.73 7.92
N GLN A 83 -9.82 -9.15 6.87
CA GLN A 83 -9.29 -10.04 5.83
C GLN A 83 -9.65 -9.58 4.41
N GLU A 84 -10.26 -8.40 4.29
CA GLU A 84 -10.68 -7.87 2.99
C GLU A 84 -9.96 -6.56 2.72
N TYR A 85 -9.43 -6.43 1.50
CA TYR A 85 -8.61 -5.30 1.10
C TYR A 85 -8.98 -4.83 -0.29
N TRP A 86 -9.00 -3.52 -0.47
CA TRP A 86 -9.00 -2.89 -1.78
C TRP A 86 -7.57 -2.50 -2.12
N LEU A 87 -7.14 -2.85 -3.34
CA LEU A 87 -5.84 -2.47 -3.88
C LEU A 87 -6.05 -1.71 -5.18
N GLU A 88 -5.36 -0.59 -5.32
CA GLU A 88 -5.37 0.25 -6.50
C GLU A 88 -3.94 0.50 -6.96
N TYR A 89 -3.70 0.56 -8.27
CA TYR A 89 -2.41 0.99 -8.81
C TYR A 89 -2.59 1.87 -10.04
N LEU A 90 -1.74 2.90 -10.15
CA LEU A 90 -1.75 3.80 -11.30
C LEU A 90 -1.20 3.08 -12.54
N LEU A 91 -1.90 3.19 -13.66
CA LEU A 91 -1.39 2.74 -14.94
C LEU A 91 -0.26 3.68 -15.40
N PRO A 92 0.86 3.14 -15.93
CA PRO A 92 1.87 3.95 -16.59
C PRO A 92 1.25 4.80 -17.70
N ALA A 93 1.78 6.01 -17.90
CA ALA A 93 1.23 6.94 -18.90
C ALA A 93 1.14 6.35 -20.32
N ALA A 94 2.02 5.39 -20.66
CA ALA A 94 2.02 4.70 -21.95
C ALA A 94 0.88 3.66 -22.11
N GLU A 95 0.34 3.14 -20.99
CA GLU A 95 -0.77 2.17 -20.97
C GLU A 95 -2.11 2.82 -20.61
N ALA A 96 -2.07 4.02 -20.00
CA ALA A 96 -3.26 4.68 -19.46
C ALA A 96 -4.16 5.23 -20.58
N PRO A 97 -5.46 4.88 -20.61
CA PRO A 97 -6.40 5.40 -21.61
C PRO A 97 -6.68 6.91 -21.44
N TRP A 98 -6.47 7.44 -20.25
CA TRP A 98 -6.46 8.87 -19.92
C TRP A 98 -5.54 9.13 -18.73
N PRO A 99 -5.08 10.38 -18.52
CA PRO A 99 -4.19 10.72 -17.41
C PRO A 99 -4.77 10.30 -16.05
N GLY A 100 -3.96 9.62 -15.24
CA GLY A 100 -4.33 9.18 -13.89
C GLY A 100 -5.24 7.94 -13.84
N ALA A 101 -5.43 7.22 -14.95
CA ALA A 101 -6.15 5.96 -14.93
C ALA A 101 -5.48 4.95 -13.98
N PHE A 102 -6.29 4.18 -13.26
CA PHE A 102 -5.82 3.17 -12.31
C PHE A 102 -6.61 1.87 -12.46
N VAL A 103 -6.02 0.77 -11.99
CA VAL A 103 -6.70 -0.52 -11.85
C VAL A 103 -7.03 -0.74 -10.39
N ARG A 104 -8.24 -1.24 -10.12
CA ARG A 104 -8.70 -1.59 -8.77
C ARG A 104 -9.04 -3.07 -8.68
N GLY A 105 -8.59 -3.71 -7.61
CA GLY A 105 -8.92 -5.09 -7.27
C GLY A 105 -9.37 -5.23 -5.82
N ARG A 106 -10.12 -6.30 -5.53
CA ARG A 106 -10.50 -6.71 -4.16
C ARG A 106 -9.81 -8.02 -3.82
N ALA A 107 -9.12 -8.05 -2.70
CA ALA A 107 -8.52 -9.26 -2.14
C ALA A 107 -9.27 -9.69 -0.88
N HIS A 108 -9.46 -10.99 -0.70
CA HIS A 108 -10.18 -11.61 0.42
C HIS A 108 -9.26 -12.48 1.30
N SER A 109 -7.93 -12.40 1.09
CA SER A 109 -6.94 -13.10 1.88
C SER A 109 -5.57 -12.44 1.76
N LEU A 110 -4.71 -12.59 2.77
CA LEU A 110 -3.33 -12.06 2.74
C LEU A 110 -2.48 -12.61 1.57
N PRO A 111 -2.55 -13.90 1.19
CA PRO A 111 -1.86 -14.38 -0.01
C PRO A 111 -2.29 -13.65 -1.28
N GLN A 112 -3.59 -13.39 -1.44
CA GLN A 112 -4.12 -12.64 -2.58
C GLN A 112 -3.69 -11.17 -2.54
N VAL A 113 -3.69 -10.55 -1.35
CA VAL A 113 -3.15 -9.19 -1.15
C VAL A 113 -1.70 -9.13 -1.62
N LEU A 114 -0.86 -10.09 -1.22
CA LEU A 114 0.54 -10.12 -1.62
C LEU A 114 0.72 -10.31 -3.14
N GLU A 115 -0.07 -11.19 -3.75
CA GLU A 115 -0.08 -11.37 -5.21
C GLU A 115 -0.46 -10.08 -5.94
N TYR A 116 -1.52 -9.41 -5.48
CA TYR A 116 -2.01 -8.17 -6.08
C TYR A 116 -1.04 -7.04 -5.86
N LEU A 117 -0.41 -6.96 -4.68
CA LEU A 117 0.59 -5.95 -4.37
C LEU A 117 1.83 -6.11 -5.26
N ARG A 118 2.35 -7.33 -5.44
CA ARG A 118 3.46 -7.58 -6.37
C ARG A 118 3.10 -7.22 -7.81
N THR A 119 1.88 -7.53 -8.23
CA THR A 119 1.39 -7.17 -9.57
C THR A 119 1.28 -5.66 -9.72
N ALA A 120 0.67 -4.99 -8.76
CA ALA A 120 0.50 -3.54 -8.69
C ALA A 120 1.84 -2.80 -8.72
N MET A 121 2.80 -3.20 -7.88
CA MET A 121 4.14 -2.60 -7.84
C MET A 121 4.91 -2.82 -9.15
N ARG A 122 4.74 -3.97 -9.80
CA ARG A 122 5.39 -4.25 -11.10
C ARG A 122 4.75 -3.46 -12.24
N ARG A 123 3.42 -3.47 -12.32
CA ARG A 123 2.65 -2.88 -13.42
C ARG A 123 2.59 -1.35 -13.36
N SER A 124 2.68 -0.77 -12.16
CA SER A 124 2.76 0.69 -12.00
C SER A 124 4.14 1.26 -12.37
N GLY A 125 5.18 0.42 -12.41
CA GLY A 125 6.54 0.82 -12.77
C GLY A 125 7.31 1.57 -11.68
N GLY A 126 6.75 1.69 -10.47
CA GLY A 126 7.38 2.45 -9.38
C GLY A 126 8.69 1.86 -8.86
N TRP A 127 8.86 0.52 -8.93
CA TRP A 127 10.03 -0.17 -8.37
C TRP A 127 10.75 -1.06 -9.40
N PRO A 128 11.36 -0.49 -10.45
CA PRO A 128 11.93 -1.26 -11.56
C PRO A 128 13.12 -2.15 -11.17
N HIS A 129 13.76 -1.87 -10.03
CA HIS A 129 14.94 -2.59 -9.55
C HIS A 129 14.68 -3.44 -8.30
N SER A 130 13.41 -3.63 -7.91
CA SER A 130 13.07 -4.49 -6.79
C SER A 130 13.39 -5.96 -7.09
N PRO A 131 14.29 -6.61 -6.33
CA PRO A 131 14.59 -8.03 -6.52
C PRO A 131 13.40 -8.94 -6.15
N GLU A 132 12.51 -8.50 -5.26
CA GLU A 132 11.37 -9.30 -4.78
C GLU A 132 10.19 -9.34 -5.76
N LEU A 133 10.13 -8.43 -6.74
CA LEU A 133 9.04 -8.40 -7.73
C LEU A 133 9.17 -9.45 -8.82
N GLY A 134 10.34 -10.10 -8.95
CA GLY A 134 10.65 -11.06 -10.01
C GLY A 134 10.64 -10.44 -11.40
N ARG A 135 11.26 -11.10 -12.38
CA ARG A 135 11.07 -10.72 -13.78
C ARG A 135 9.65 -11.15 -14.18
N GLY A 136 8.82 -10.20 -14.61
CA GLY A 136 7.51 -10.51 -15.19
C GLY A 136 7.68 -11.54 -16.30
N ARG A 137 6.90 -12.62 -16.26
CA ARG A 137 6.77 -13.54 -17.39
C ARG A 137 5.97 -12.89 -18.51
#